data_AF-A0A820P560-F1
#
_entry.id   AF-A0A820P560-F1
#
_cell.length_a   1.000
_cell.length_b   1.000
_cell.length_c   1.000
_cell.angle_alpha   90.00
_cell.angle_beta   90.00
_cell.angle_gamma   90.00
#
_symmetry.space_group_name_H-M   'P 1'
#
loop_
_entity.id
_entity.type
_entity.pdbx_description
1 polymer ?
#
loop_
_entity_poly.entity_id
_entity_poly.type
_entity_poly.pdbx_seq_one_letter_code
_entity_poly.pdbx_strand_id
1 'polypeptide(L)'
;LTAQSDCQINLYGSLLFECCLEKPGIMDIDIRFKQTLQYDTLKGLLEILTKSDLCKEARIDTEHKPSCIDMIINEPNMRVRITSGYNRGINLSKLIRIYTKFDSRLIKLLRLFRILAKTCNIDKPDLGTLHP
;
A
#
# COMPACT_ATOMS: atom_id res chain seq x y z
N LEU A 1 9.82 26.94 13.75
CA LEU A 1 9.13 25.83 13.05
C LEU A 1 10.14 25.14 12.13
N THR A 2 11.02 24.30 12.69
CA THR A 2 11.98 23.49 11.94
C THR A 2 11.29 22.19 11.53
N ALA A 3 10.95 22.05 10.25
CA ALA A 3 10.39 20.83 9.71
C ALA A 3 11.40 19.68 9.86
N GLN A 4 11.03 18.65 10.61
CA GLN A 4 11.80 17.42 10.79
C GLN A 4 12.08 16.75 9.44
N SER A 5 13.34 16.75 9.01
CA SER A 5 13.82 16.18 7.74
C SER A 5 14.30 14.72 7.91
N ASP A 6 13.51 13.90 8.62
CA ASP A 6 13.85 12.50 8.96
C ASP A 6 12.76 11.49 8.59
N CYS A 7 11.88 11.83 7.64
CA CYS A 7 10.81 10.96 7.16
C CYS A 7 11.03 10.54 5.70
N GLN A 8 11.05 9.23 5.44
CA GLN A 8 11.09 8.66 4.10
C GLN A 8 9.74 8.05 3.74
N ILE A 9 9.22 8.40 2.57
CA ILE A 9 7.97 7.87 2.02
C ILE A 9 8.31 6.98 0.82
N ASN A 10 7.81 5.75 0.82
CA ASN A 10 8.03 4.78 -0.26
C ASN A 10 6.69 4.26 -0.80
N LEU A 11 6.46 4.42 -2.10
CA LEU A 11 5.38 3.72 -2.79
C LEU A 11 5.75 2.24 -2.96
N TYR A 12 4.82 1.33 -2.70
CA TYR A 12 4.94 -0.08 -3.01
C TYR A 12 3.60 -0.64 -3.54
N GLY A 13 3.53 -1.95 -3.72
CA GLY A 13 2.30 -2.62 -4.13
C GLY A 13 1.97 -2.44 -5.60
N SER A 14 0.74 -2.81 -5.95
CA SER A 14 0.34 -3.03 -7.34
C SER A 14 0.31 -1.77 -8.21
N LEU A 15 0.23 -0.57 -7.63
CA LEU A 15 0.38 0.68 -8.38
C LEU A 15 1.80 0.86 -8.90
N LEU A 16 2.82 0.47 -8.13
CA LEU A 16 4.23 0.69 -8.49
C LEU A 16 4.66 -0.08 -9.75
N PHE A 17 4.08 -1.26 -9.96
CA PHE A 17 4.35 -2.13 -11.12
C PHE A 17 3.13 -2.27 -12.05
N GLU A 18 2.18 -1.33 -11.97
CA GLU A 18 1.06 -1.16 -12.90
C GLU A 18 0.17 -2.40 -13.06
N CYS A 19 -0.10 -3.12 -11.97
CA CYS A 19 -0.90 -4.35 -11.99
C CYS A 19 -2.22 -4.25 -11.20
N CYS A 20 -2.71 -3.03 -10.95
CA CYS A 20 -4.06 -2.81 -10.40
C CYS A 20 -5.13 -3.19 -11.41
N LEU A 21 -6.18 -3.88 -10.95
CA LEU A 21 -7.37 -4.16 -11.76
C LEU A 21 -8.36 -2.99 -11.76
N GLU A 22 -8.48 -2.30 -10.63
CA GLU A 22 -9.42 -1.18 -10.43
C GLU A 22 -8.73 0.17 -10.68
N LYS A 23 -9.52 1.16 -11.11
CA LYS A 23 -9.08 2.55 -11.31
C LYS A 23 -10.02 3.51 -10.56
N PRO A 24 -9.52 4.31 -9.59
CA PRO A 24 -8.15 4.28 -9.07
C PRO A 24 -7.88 3.00 -8.25
N GLY A 25 -6.68 2.45 -8.35
CA GLY A 25 -6.24 1.34 -7.52
C GLY A 25 -5.96 1.78 -6.07
N ILE A 26 -5.73 0.83 -5.17
CA ILE A 26 -5.30 1.12 -3.79
C ILE A 26 -3.84 1.57 -3.82
N MET A 27 -3.55 2.68 -3.16
CA MET A 27 -2.20 3.22 -3.04
C MET A 27 -1.54 2.77 -1.74
N ASP A 28 -0.56 1.89 -1.87
CA ASP A 28 0.20 1.36 -0.74
C ASP A 28 1.48 2.19 -0.51
N ILE A 29 1.59 2.81 0.66
CA ILE A 29 2.67 3.69 1.07
C ILE A 29 3.32 3.15 2.35
N ASP A 30 4.65 3.16 2.39
CA ASP A 30 5.44 2.93 3.60
C ASP A 30 6.08 4.23 4.05
N ILE A 31 5.90 4.55 5.34
CA ILE A 31 6.53 5.71 5.98
C ILE A 31 7.58 5.22 6.97
N ARG A 32 8.78 5.80 6.90
CA ARG A 32 9.89 5.49 7.81
C ARG A 32 10.44 6.74 8.45
N PHE A 33 10.49 6.72 9.78
CA PHE A 33 11.15 7.73 10.59
C PHE A 33 12.49 7.19 11.08
N LYS A 34 13.54 8.01 11.08
CA LYS A 34 14.89 7.56 11.48
C LYS A 34 15.00 7.11 12.95
N GLN A 35 14.11 7.53 13.86
CA GLN A 35 14.29 7.38 15.31
C GLN A 35 13.08 6.86 16.11
N THR A 36 12.10 6.17 15.51
CA THR A 36 10.86 5.81 16.24
C THR A 36 10.49 4.33 16.22
N LEU A 37 9.96 3.85 17.35
CA LEU A 37 9.28 2.54 17.50
C LEU A 37 8.04 2.49 16.58
N GLN A 38 7.90 1.42 15.80
CA GLN A 38 6.94 1.30 14.69
C GLN A 38 5.46 1.50 15.07
N TYR A 39 5.04 1.14 16.29
CA TYR A 39 3.62 1.14 16.66
C TYR A 39 3.10 2.51 17.12
N ASP A 40 3.91 3.24 17.89
CA ASP A 40 3.60 4.62 18.28
C ASP A 40 3.55 5.54 17.04
N THR A 41 4.26 5.15 15.99
CA THR A 41 4.30 5.86 14.71
C THR A 41 2.94 5.87 14.01
N LEU A 42 2.21 4.75 13.92
CA LEU A 42 0.93 4.71 13.22
C LEU A 42 -0.18 5.44 14.00
N LYS A 43 -0.19 5.35 15.34
CA LYS A 43 -1.14 6.11 16.16
C LYS A 43 -0.88 7.62 16.04
N GLY A 44 0.37 8.05 16.18
CA GLY A 44 0.74 9.45 16.01
C GLY A 44 0.42 9.98 14.61
N LEU A 45 0.65 9.17 13.57
CA LEU A 45 0.29 9.55 12.20
C LEU A 45 -1.23 9.66 12.02
N LEU A 46 -2.01 8.73 12.61
CA LEU A 46 -3.46 8.78 12.56
C LEU A 46 -4.02 10.06 13.22
N GLU A 47 -3.47 10.46 14.37
CA GLU A 47 -3.85 11.70 15.06
C GLU A 47 -3.56 12.96 14.22
N ILE A 48 -2.50 12.94 13.43
CA ILE A 48 -2.17 14.03 12.50
C ILE A 48 -3.13 14.02 11.31
N LEU A 49 -3.37 12.85 10.71
CA LEU A 49 -4.22 12.70 9.53
C LEU A 49 -5.68 13.04 9.81
N THR A 50 -6.21 12.67 10.97
CA THR A 50 -7.59 12.99 11.39
C THR A 50 -7.81 14.49 11.65
N LYS A 51 -6.74 15.25 11.90
CA LYS A 51 -6.78 16.72 12.01
C LYS A 51 -6.55 17.42 10.67
N SER A 52 -6.25 16.68 9.62
CA SER A 52 -5.97 17.22 8.29
C SER A 52 -7.19 17.16 7.38
N ASP A 53 -7.30 18.11 6.45
CA ASP A 53 -8.35 18.11 5.43
C ASP A 53 -8.10 17.10 4.28
N LEU A 54 -7.05 16.26 4.41
CA LEU A 54 -6.64 15.31 3.37
C LEU A 54 -7.63 14.16 3.19
N CYS A 55 -8.35 13.77 4.24
CA CYS A 55 -9.27 12.63 4.23
C CYS A 55 -10.46 12.86 5.15
N LYS A 56 -11.62 12.30 4.78
CA LYS A 56 -12.81 12.25 5.65
C LYS A 56 -12.67 11.19 6.75
N GLU A 57 -12.06 10.05 6.42
CA GLU A 57 -11.95 8.92 7.32
C GLU A 57 -10.58 8.25 7.18
N ALA A 58 -9.90 8.09 8.31
CA ALA A 58 -8.69 7.31 8.46
C ALA A 58 -8.84 6.42 9.70
N ARG A 59 -8.41 5.16 9.60
CA ARG A 59 -8.46 4.20 10.71
C ARG A 59 -7.25 3.27 10.67
N ILE A 60 -6.86 2.74 11.82
CA ILE A 60 -5.88 1.66 11.86
C ILE A 60 -6.60 0.34 11.54
N ASP A 61 -6.11 -0.36 10.53
CA ASP A 61 -6.50 -1.72 10.17
C ASP A 61 -5.43 -2.69 10.72
N THR A 62 -5.81 -3.43 11.77
CA THR A 62 -4.95 -4.44 12.40
C THR A 62 -5.08 -5.82 11.78
N GLU A 63 -6.13 -6.07 11.00
CA GLU A 63 -6.36 -7.33 10.29
C GLU A 63 -5.44 -7.44 9.06
N HIS A 64 -5.13 -6.29 8.44
CA HIS A 64 -4.11 -6.20 7.40
C HIS A 64 -2.72 -6.59 7.97
N LYS A 65 -1.96 -7.39 7.20
CA LYS A 65 -0.60 -7.83 7.57
C LYS A 65 0.43 -7.23 6.60
N PRO A 66 1.30 -6.30 7.04
CA PRO A 66 1.38 -5.68 8.37
C PRO A 66 0.24 -4.69 8.62
N SER A 67 -0.02 -4.36 9.88
CA SER A 67 -1.05 -3.37 10.23
C SER A 67 -0.77 -2.03 9.55
N CYS A 68 -1.82 -1.37 9.12
CA CYS A 68 -1.72 -0.14 8.34
C CYS A 68 -2.77 0.88 8.78
N ILE A 69 -2.63 2.12 8.31
CA ILE A 69 -3.73 3.09 8.30
C ILE A 69 -4.44 2.95 6.96
N ASP A 70 -5.72 2.65 6.99
CA ASP A 70 -6.61 2.61 5.84
C ASP A 70 -7.42 3.90 5.79
N MET A 71 -7.34 4.63 4.67
CA MET A 71 -7.97 5.93 4.52
C MET A 71 -8.41 6.18 3.07
N ILE A 72 -9.32 7.13 2.88
CA ILE A 72 -9.73 7.62 1.56
C ILE A 72 -9.40 9.11 1.48
N ILE A 73 -8.55 9.50 0.52
CA ILE A 73 -8.23 10.91 0.29
C ILE A 73 -9.37 11.61 -0.45
N ASN A 74 -9.74 12.82 -0.01
CA ASN A 74 -10.94 13.53 -0.47
C ASN A 74 -10.98 13.74 -1.99
N GLU A 75 -9.87 14.22 -2.56
CA GLU A 75 -9.67 14.35 -4.00
C GLU A 75 -8.30 13.73 -4.31
N PRO A 76 -8.21 12.68 -5.15
CA PRO A 76 -9.18 12.18 -6.13
C PRO A 76 -10.07 11.00 -5.68
N ASN A 77 -10.51 10.93 -4.43
CA ASN A 77 -11.28 9.77 -3.90
C ASN A 77 -10.52 8.43 -4.05
N MET A 78 -9.24 8.43 -3.68
CA MET A 78 -8.36 7.26 -3.79
C MET A 78 -8.17 6.61 -2.42
N ARG A 79 -8.27 5.29 -2.36
CA ARG A 79 -7.95 4.53 -1.14
C ARG A 79 -6.44 4.45 -0.96
N VAL A 80 -5.96 4.80 0.22
CA VAL A 80 -4.54 4.80 0.59
C VAL A 80 -4.35 3.92 1.81
N ARG A 81 -3.32 3.08 1.78
CA ARG A 81 -2.86 2.27 2.91
C ARG A 81 -1.47 2.68 3.31
N ILE A 82 -1.30 3.07 4.57
CA ILE A 82 -0.02 3.55 5.09
C ILE A 82 0.53 2.53 6.09
N THR A 83 1.69 1.97 5.80
CA THR A 83 2.45 1.08 6.68
C THR A 83 3.69 1.78 7.22
N SER A 84 4.33 1.18 8.23
CA SER A 84 5.57 1.69 8.82
C SER A 84 6.66 0.62 8.86
N GLY A 85 7.77 0.86 8.15
CA GLY A 85 8.92 -0.03 8.08
C GLY A 85 8.67 -1.37 7.36
N TYR A 86 7.77 -1.42 6.38
CA TYR A 86 7.42 -2.62 5.61
C TYR A 86 8.45 -2.94 4.50
N ASN A 87 9.69 -3.19 4.89
CA ASN A 87 10.81 -3.45 3.97
C ASN A 87 10.54 -4.60 2.98
N ARG A 88 9.84 -5.65 3.44
CA ARG A 88 9.50 -6.81 2.60
C ARG A 88 8.62 -6.41 1.41
N GLY A 89 7.54 -5.68 1.64
CA GLY A 89 6.63 -5.23 0.58
C GLY A 89 7.33 -4.30 -0.41
N ILE A 90 8.18 -3.40 0.09
CA ILE A 90 8.93 -2.45 -0.73
C ILE A 90 9.93 -3.18 -1.64
N ASN A 91 10.74 -4.07 -1.08
CA ASN A 91 11.76 -4.80 -1.84
C ASN A 91 11.12 -5.72 -2.88
N LEU A 92 10.04 -6.43 -2.52
CA LEU A 92 9.29 -7.26 -3.47
C LEU A 92 8.70 -6.43 -4.60
N SER A 93 8.08 -5.28 -4.30
CA SER A 93 7.46 -4.42 -5.32
C SER A 93 8.51 -3.83 -6.27
N LYS A 94 9.68 -3.46 -5.75
CA LYS A 94 10.83 -3.04 -6.58
C LYS A 94 11.33 -4.16 -7.48
N LEU A 95 11.44 -5.38 -6.96
CA LEU A 95 11.87 -6.55 -7.72
C LEU A 95 10.87 -6.87 -8.86
N ILE A 96 9.56 -6.89 -8.56
CA ILE A 96 8.52 -7.09 -9.59
C ILE A 96 8.61 -6.00 -10.65
N ARG A 97 8.75 -4.73 -10.24
CA ARG A 97 8.92 -3.61 -11.18
C ARG A 97 10.13 -3.78 -12.10
N ILE A 98 11.23 -4.32 -11.57
CA ILE A 98 12.42 -4.61 -12.39
C ILE A 98 12.08 -5.68 -13.44
N TYR A 99 11.43 -6.78 -13.05
CA TYR A 99 11.01 -7.82 -13.99
C TYR A 99 10.04 -7.29 -15.05
N THR A 100 9.03 -6.51 -14.67
CA THR A 100 8.06 -5.96 -15.62
C THR A 100 8.66 -4.93 -16.58
N LYS A 101 9.79 -4.29 -16.20
CA LYS A 101 10.56 -3.43 -17.12
C LYS A 101 11.37 -4.24 -18.14
N PHE A 102 11.83 -5.44 -17.79
CA PHE A 102 12.54 -6.31 -18.72
C PHE A 102 11.61 -6.91 -19.78
N ASP A 103 10.37 -7.25 -19.41
CA ASP A 103 9.39 -7.78 -20.36
C ASP A 103 7.98 -7.20 -20.09
N SER A 104 7.53 -6.34 -21.01
CA SER A 104 6.23 -5.68 -20.92
C SER A 104 5.04 -6.65 -21.01
N ARG A 105 5.23 -7.87 -21.52
CA ARG A 105 4.20 -8.91 -21.56
C ARG A 105 3.87 -9.42 -20.16
N LEU A 106 4.81 -9.33 -19.21
CA LEU A 106 4.58 -9.77 -17.84
C LEU A 106 3.43 -9.01 -17.17
N ILE A 107 3.29 -7.71 -17.41
CA ILE A 107 2.16 -6.94 -16.86
C ILE A 107 0.82 -7.49 -17.36
N LYS A 108 0.74 -7.83 -18.66
CA LYS A 108 -0.48 -8.39 -19.26
C LYS A 108 -0.81 -9.76 -18.66
N LEU A 109 0.20 -10.62 -18.51
CA LEU A 109 0.04 -11.96 -17.92
C LEU A 109 -0.35 -11.87 -16.44
N LEU A 110 0.28 -10.99 -15.66
CA LEU A 110 -0.06 -10.78 -14.24
C LEU A 110 -1.50 -10.28 -14.09
N ARG A 111 -1.93 -9.32 -14.91
CA ARG A 111 -3.32 -8.84 -14.91
C ARG A 111 -4.30 -9.96 -15.29
N LEU A 112 -4.00 -10.74 -16.33
CA LEU A 112 -4.83 -11.87 -16.75
C LEU A 112 -4.97 -12.90 -15.63
N PHE A 113 -3.85 -13.29 -15.02
CA PHE A 113 -3.85 -14.23 -13.89
C PHE A 113 -4.64 -13.69 -12.71
N ARG A 114 -4.51 -12.39 -12.40
CA ARG A 114 -5.25 -11.75 -11.30
C ARG A 114 -6.76 -11.73 -11.57
N ILE A 115 -7.19 -11.48 -12.80
CA ILE A 115 -8.60 -11.59 -13.20
C ILE A 115 -9.08 -13.02 -13.01
N LEU A 116 -8.33 -14.00 -13.51
CA LEU A 116 -8.66 -15.42 -13.34
C LEU A 116 -8.78 -15.81 -11.86
N ALA A 117 -7.80 -15.40 -11.04
CA ALA A 117 -7.78 -15.69 -9.61
C ALA A 117 -9.01 -15.10 -8.89
N LYS A 118 -9.40 -13.86 -9.23
CA LYS A 118 -10.61 -13.21 -8.71
C LYS A 118 -11.89 -13.92 -9.14
N THR A 119 -11.99 -14.31 -10.42
CA THR A 119 -13.13 -15.07 -10.94
C THR A 119 -13.26 -16.45 -10.28
N CYS A 120 -12.14 -17.11 -10.00
CA CYS A 120 -12.09 -18.40 -9.31
C CYS A 120 -12.18 -18.28 -7.78
N ASN A 121 -12.25 -17.08 -7.21
CA ASN A 121 -12.22 -16.83 -5.76
C ASN A 121 -10.99 -17.41 -5.03
N ILE A 122 -9.83 -17.46 -5.69
CA ILE A 122 -8.57 -17.96 -5.11
C ILE A 122 -7.60 -16.85 -4.67
N ASP A 123 -8.07 -15.60 -4.66
CA ASP A 123 -7.33 -14.38 -4.29
C ASP A 123 -7.81 -13.79 -2.94
N LYS A 124 -8.30 -14.65 -2.05
CA LYS A 124 -8.86 -14.32 -0.73
C LYS A 124 -7.98 -14.88 0.40
N PRO A 125 -6.95 -14.14 0.85
CA PRO A 125 -6.10 -14.55 1.96
C PRO A 125 -6.87 -14.92 3.23
N ASP A 126 -7.96 -14.21 3.51
CA ASP A 126 -8.80 -14.44 4.69
C ASP A 126 -9.54 -15.79 4.63
N LEU A 127 -9.64 -16.38 3.44
CA LEU A 127 -10.16 -17.74 3.23
C LEU A 127 -9.04 -18.78 3.07
N GLY A 128 -7.78 -18.41 3.37
CA GLY A 128 -6.62 -19.30 3.25
C GLY A 128 -6.12 -19.51 1.83
N THR A 129 -6.50 -18.64 0.88
CA THR A 129 -6.05 -18.72 -0.53
C THR A 129 -4.90 -17.73 -0.81
N LEU A 130 -4.61 -17.44 -2.09
CA LEU A 130 -3.43 -16.66 -2.48
C LEU A 130 -3.60 -15.17 -2.17
N HIS A 131 -2.46 -14.51 -1.88
CA HIS A 131 -2.41 -13.05 -1.88
C HIS A 131 -2.47 -12.49 -3.31
N PRO A 132 -3.29 -11.44 -3.55
CA PRO A 132 -3.42 -10.78 -4.86
C PRO A 132 -2.16 -10.05 -5.35
#